data_AF-V9ICN9-F1
#
_entry.id   AF-V9ICN9-F1
#
_cell.length_a   1.000
_cell.length_b   1.000
_cell.length_c   1.000
_cell.angle_alpha   90.00
_cell.angle_beta   90.00
_cell.angle_gamma   90.00
#
_symmetry.space_group_name_H-M   'P 1'
#
loop_
_entity.id
_entity.type
_entity.pdbx_description
1 polymer ?
#
loop_
_entity_poly.entity_id
_entity_poly.type
_entity_poly.pdbx_seq_one_letter_code
_entity_poly.pdbx_strand_id
1 'polypeptide(L)'
;METMSNPYPKKMHDTYEDEEERKHFQRIVSAFKYYKNHSLLRVKKTESYLLSLPAHHQKLLSKYREHLQEVKRCIENNDEIIKLIIKDVAHIFENVSPATAQTESVRFTWSDCRR
;
A
#
# COMPACT_ATOMS: atom_id res chain seq x y z
N MET A 1 44.85 -28.49 -16.65
CA MET A 1 43.51 -27.96 -16.98
C MET A 1 42.51 -29.02 -16.61
N GLU A 2 41.90 -28.94 -15.43
CA GLU A 2 40.77 -29.79 -15.07
C GLU A 2 39.72 -28.91 -14.40
N THR A 3 38.59 -28.78 -15.08
CA THR A 3 37.45 -27.96 -14.70
C THR A 3 36.70 -28.65 -13.56
N MET A 4 36.80 -28.09 -12.35
CA MET A 4 35.99 -28.52 -11.21
C MET A 4 34.52 -28.23 -11.50
N SER A 5 33.74 -29.28 -11.75
CA SER A 5 32.28 -29.23 -11.84
C SER A 5 31.70 -28.96 -10.45
N ASN A 6 31.14 -27.75 -10.29
CA ASN A 6 30.51 -27.28 -9.06
C ASN A 6 29.28 -28.17 -8.73
N PRO A 7 29.23 -28.86 -7.57
CA PRO A 7 28.22 -29.89 -7.29
C PRO A 7 26.90 -29.36 -6.68
N TYR A 8 26.68 -28.05 -6.66
CA TYR A 8 25.43 -27.51 -6.10
C TYR A 8 24.30 -27.59 -7.13
N PRO A 9 23.19 -28.29 -6.85
CA PRO A 9 22.03 -28.24 -7.71
C PRO A 9 21.53 -26.79 -7.73
N LYS A 10 21.56 -26.16 -8.91
CA LYS A 10 20.72 -24.99 -9.17
C LYS A 10 19.30 -25.45 -8.81
N LYS A 11 18.74 -24.95 -7.71
CA LYS A 11 17.31 -25.10 -7.43
C LYS A 11 16.62 -24.60 -8.70
N MET A 12 15.96 -25.50 -9.45
CA MET A 12 15.11 -25.06 -10.55
C MET A 12 14.05 -24.20 -9.89
N HIS A 13 14.11 -22.92 -10.21
CA HIS A 13 13.12 -21.93 -9.82
C HIS A 13 11.77 -22.45 -10.31
N ASP A 14 10.86 -22.79 -9.40
CA ASP A 14 9.52 -23.18 -9.81
C ASP A 14 8.78 -21.91 -10.24
N THR A 15 8.77 -21.69 -11.56
CA THR A 15 8.10 -20.56 -12.20
C THR A 15 6.62 -20.40 -11.80
N TYR A 16 5.99 -21.47 -11.32
CA TYR A 16 4.62 -21.43 -10.80
C TYR A 16 4.55 -20.79 -9.40
N GLU A 17 5.49 -21.13 -8.51
CA GLU A 17 5.57 -20.52 -7.17
C GLU A 17 5.80 -19.00 -7.27
N ASP A 18 6.64 -18.56 -8.20
CA ASP A 18 6.96 -17.14 -8.41
C ASP A 18 5.76 -16.32 -8.88
N GLU A 19 4.94 -16.93 -9.74
CA GLU A 19 3.75 -16.31 -10.28
C GLU A 19 2.66 -16.18 -9.21
N GLU A 20 2.50 -17.20 -8.35
CA GLU A 20 1.58 -17.12 -7.20
C GLU A 20 2.08 -16.13 -6.14
N GLU A 21 3.39 -16.05 -5.88
CA GLU A 21 3.99 -15.05 -5.00
C GLU A 21 3.76 -13.63 -5.55
N ARG A 22 3.94 -13.43 -6.87
CA ARG A 22 3.66 -12.15 -7.54
C ARG A 22 2.19 -11.75 -7.41
N LYS A 23 1.25 -12.69 -7.63
CA LYS A 23 -0.19 -12.44 -7.44
C LYS A 23 -0.53 -12.11 -5.99
N HIS A 24 0.05 -12.86 -5.04
CA HIS A 24 -0.13 -12.60 -3.63
C HIS A 24 0.33 -11.18 -3.26
N PHE A 25 1.53 -10.80 -3.70
CA PHE A 25 2.08 -9.47 -3.48
C PHE A 25 1.18 -8.37 -4.07
N GLN A 26 0.70 -8.54 -5.30
CA GLN A 26 -0.23 -7.59 -5.94
C GLN A 26 -1.53 -7.42 -5.16
N ARG A 27 -2.06 -8.50 -4.57
CA ARG A 27 -3.25 -8.43 -3.70
C ARG A 27 -2.97 -7.62 -2.44
N ILE A 28 -1.81 -7.82 -1.81
CA ILE A 28 -1.41 -7.07 -0.61
C ILE A 28 -1.25 -5.58 -0.94
N VAL A 29 -0.55 -5.23 -2.03
CA VAL A 29 -0.42 -3.83 -2.48
C VAL A 29 -1.79 -3.21 -2.77
N SER A 30 -2.70 -3.96 -3.40
CA SER A 30 -4.06 -3.50 -3.66
C SER A 30 -4.84 -3.23 -2.36
N ALA A 31 -4.66 -4.07 -1.34
CA ALA A 31 -5.26 -3.86 -0.02
C ALA A 31 -4.75 -2.58 0.64
N PHE A 32 -3.43 -2.31 0.61
CA PHE A 32 -2.85 -1.06 1.09
C PHE A 32 -3.42 0.16 0.34
N LYS A 33 -3.49 0.11 -0.99
CA LYS A 33 -4.09 1.18 -1.81
C LYS A 33 -5.56 1.44 -1.49
N TYR A 34 -6.30 0.41 -1.07
CA TYR A 34 -7.72 0.52 -0.77
C TYR A 34 -8.02 1.02 0.66
N TYR A 35 -7.00 1.09 1.53
CA TYR A 35 -7.14 1.46 2.95
C TYR A 35 -7.96 2.75 3.16
N LYS A 36 -7.58 3.87 2.52
CA LYS A 36 -8.23 5.17 2.74
C LYS A 36 -9.70 5.13 2.34
N ASN A 37 -9.98 4.67 1.13
CA ASN A 37 -11.34 4.62 0.59
C ASN A 37 -12.25 3.74 1.44
N HIS A 38 -11.79 2.55 1.82
CA HIS A 38 -12.54 1.64 2.68
C HIS A 38 -12.82 2.25 4.06
N SER A 39 -11.81 2.84 4.68
CA SER A 39 -11.91 3.43 6.01
C SER A 39 -12.85 4.64 6.04
N LEU A 40 -12.73 5.54 5.06
CA LEU A 40 -13.64 6.69 4.92
C LEU A 40 -15.08 6.26 4.62
N LEU A 41 -15.27 5.22 3.80
CA LEU A 41 -16.61 4.69 3.54
C LEU A 41 -17.27 4.18 4.82
N ARG A 42 -16.51 3.53 5.71
CA ARG A 42 -17.00 3.07 7.01
C ARG A 42 -17.40 4.24 7.91
N VAL A 43 -16.57 5.30 7.99
CA VAL A 43 -16.92 6.53 8.73
C VAL A 43 -18.19 7.17 8.17
N LYS A 44 -18.31 7.27 6.84
CA LYS A 44 -19.49 7.83 6.17
C LYS A 44 -20.77 7.08 6.54
N LYS A 45 -20.74 5.74 6.60
CA LYS A 45 -21.90 4.95 7.06
C LYS A 45 -22.31 5.31 8.49
N THR A 46 -21.34 5.49 9.39
CA THR A 46 -21.61 5.93 10.76
C THR A 46 -22.19 7.34 10.81
N GLU A 47 -21.66 8.28 10.02
CA GLU A 47 -22.22 9.63 9.92
C GLU A 47 -23.65 9.63 9.38
N SER A 48 -23.94 8.84 8.35
CA SER A 48 -25.29 8.66 7.83
C SER A 48 -26.24 8.08 8.89
N TYR A 49 -25.77 7.12 9.69
CA TYR A 49 -26.56 6.57 10.79
C TYR A 49 -26.87 7.63 11.85
N LEU A 50 -25.88 8.43 12.26
CA LEU A 50 -26.10 9.53 13.21
C LEU A 50 -27.13 10.54 12.69
N LEU A 51 -27.07 10.86 11.40
CA LEU A 51 -28.04 11.75 10.75
C LEU A 51 -29.47 11.20 10.76
N SER A 52 -29.64 9.88 10.78
CA SER A 52 -30.95 9.23 10.82
C SER A 52 -31.61 9.25 12.22
N LEU A 53 -30.85 9.57 13.27
CA LEU A 53 -31.37 9.61 14.65
C LEU A 53 -32.27 10.84 14.89
N PRO A 54 -33.19 10.81 15.86
CA PRO A 54 -33.94 11.99 16.28
C PRO A 54 -33.01 13.13 16.74
N ALA A 55 -33.42 14.39 16.51
CA ALA A 55 -32.60 15.58 16.77
C ALA A 55 -32.07 15.66 18.22
N HIS A 56 -32.86 15.22 19.21
CA HIS A 56 -32.45 15.14 20.61
C HIS A 56 -31.22 14.23 20.79
N HIS A 57 -31.22 13.04 20.17
CA HIS A 57 -30.11 12.09 20.25
C HIS A 57 -28.89 12.60 19.48
N GLN A 58 -29.10 13.24 18.33
CA GLN A 58 -27.99 13.88 17.60
C GLN A 58 -27.28 14.94 18.45
N LYS A 59 -28.04 15.74 19.21
CA LYS A 59 -27.50 16.78 20.09
C LYS A 59 -26.67 16.19 21.23
N LEU A 60 -27.10 15.05 21.81
CA LEU A 60 -26.32 14.33 22.83
C LEU A 60 -24.99 13.78 22.28
N LEU A 61 -24.91 13.54 20.98
CA LEU A 61 -23.76 12.94 20.30
C LEU A 61 -22.89 13.98 19.55
N SER A 62 -22.97 15.26 19.91
CA SER A 62 -22.17 16.33 19.27
C SER A 62 -20.66 16.06 19.34
N LYS A 63 -20.16 15.68 20.53
CA LYS A 63 -18.75 15.29 20.73
C LYS A 63 -18.35 14.07 19.90
N TYR A 64 -19.28 13.13 19.68
CA TYR A 64 -19.01 11.96 18.84
C TYR A 64 -18.85 12.35 17.38
N ARG A 65 -19.64 13.32 16.88
CA ARG A 65 -19.46 13.89 15.53
C ARG A 65 -18.09 14.55 15.35
N GLU A 66 -17.63 15.31 16.34
CA GLU A 66 -16.30 15.92 16.35
C GLU A 66 -15.21 14.83 16.31
N HIS A 67 -15.38 13.78 17.13
CA HIS A 67 -14.47 12.65 17.13
C HIS A 67 -14.43 11.93 15.77
N LEU A 68 -15.54 11.81 15.05
CA LEU A 68 -15.52 11.24 13.69
C LEU A 68 -14.71 12.08 12.71
N GLN A 69 -14.66 13.41 12.86
CA GLN A 69 -13.75 14.23 12.04
C GLN A 69 -12.29 13.98 12.38
N GLU A 70 -11.98 13.81 13.67
CA GLU A 70 -10.63 13.43 14.10
C GLU A 70 -10.22 12.08 13.51
N VAL A 71 -11.12 11.09 13.53
CA VAL A 71 -10.88 9.79 12.90
C VAL A 71 -10.59 9.92 11.41
N LYS A 72 -11.31 10.80 10.69
CA LYS A 72 -10.99 11.06 9.26
C LYS A 72 -9.58 11.61 9.09
N ARG A 73 -9.18 12.59 9.91
CA ARG A 73 -7.81 13.13 9.87
C ARG A 73 -6.77 12.05 10.14
N CYS A 74 -6.99 11.19 11.12
CA CYS A 74 -6.11 10.05 11.39
C CYS A 74 -6.04 9.07 10.20
N ILE A 75 -7.16 8.81 9.52
CA ILE A 75 -7.17 7.98 8.31
C ILE A 75 -6.30 8.61 7.21
N GLU A 76 -6.35 9.93 7.05
CA GLU A 76 -5.53 10.63 6.06
C GLU A 76 -4.05 10.57 6.39
N ASN A 77 -3.67 10.85 7.65
CA ASN A 77 -2.28 10.73 8.09
C ASN A 77 -1.75 9.30 7.91
N ASN A 78 -2.56 8.30 8.23
CA ASN A 78 -2.17 6.90 8.05
C ASN A 78 -2.03 6.52 6.56
N ASP A 79 -2.87 7.08 5.69
CA ASP A 79 -2.77 6.88 4.24
C ASP A 79 -1.46 7.44 3.68
N GLU A 80 -0.98 8.57 4.21
CA GLU A 80 0.35 9.11 3.85
C GLU A 80 1.46 8.12 4.23
N ILE A 81 1.42 7.56 5.45
CA ILE A 81 2.40 6.54 5.86
C ILE A 81 2.30 5.28 4.99
N ILE A 82 1.08 4.82 4.70
CA ILE A 82 0.86 3.65 3.83
C ILE A 82 1.42 3.91 2.43
N LYS A 83 1.23 5.10 1.87
CA LYS A 83 1.83 5.48 0.58
C LYS A 83 3.35 5.43 0.61
N LEU A 84 3.98 5.78 1.73
CA LEU A 84 5.43 5.63 1.89
C LEU A 84 5.85 4.15 1.93
N ILE A 85 5.07 3.30 2.61
CA ILE A 85 5.32 1.84 2.65
C ILE A 85 5.27 1.24 1.24
N ILE A 86 4.29 1.65 0.44
CA ILE A 86 4.09 1.12 -0.92
C ILE A 86 4.77 1.95 -2.02
N LYS A 87 5.67 2.87 -1.68
CA LYS A 87 6.27 3.79 -2.66
C LYS A 87 7.11 3.05 -3.68
N ASP A 88 7.98 2.16 -3.22
CA ASP A 88 9.00 1.50 -4.05
C ASP A 88 8.60 0.07 -4.46
N VAL A 89 7.34 -0.33 -4.22
CA VAL A 89 6.85 -1.69 -4.53
C VAL A 89 6.80 -2.01 -6.02
N ALA A 90 6.84 -0.99 -6.89
CA ALA A 90 6.95 -1.19 -8.35
C ALA A 90 8.31 -1.78 -8.75
N HIS A 91 9.35 -1.50 -7.96
CA HIS A 91 10.73 -1.88 -8.28
C HIS A 91 11.15 -3.24 -7.69
N ILE A 92 10.31 -3.85 -6.85
CA ILE A 92 10.66 -5.09 -6.12
C ILE A 92 10.88 -6.28 -7.06
N PHE A 93 10.24 -6.32 -8.23
CA PHE A 93 10.40 -7.40 -9.21
C PHE A 93 11.31 -7.05 -10.39
N GLU A 94 11.97 -5.88 -10.40
CA GLU A 94 12.80 -5.48 -11.55
C GLU A 94 14.04 -6.36 -11.74
N ASN A 95 14.53 -6.97 -10.65
CA ASN A 95 15.69 -7.88 -10.68
C ASN A 95 15.39 -9.30 -11.20
N VAL A 96 14.14 -9.59 -11.61
CA VAL A 96 13.74 -10.94 -12.08
C VAL A 96 14.01 -11.14 -13.59
N SER A 97 14.61 -10.16 -14.26
CA SER A 97 15.09 -10.30 -15.64
C SER A 97 16.63 -10.41 -15.69
N PRO A 98 17.21 -11.63 -15.78
CA PRO A 98 18.67 -11.82 -15.75
C PRO A 98 19.40 -11.40 -17.04
N ALA A 99 18.93 -10.39 -17.80
CA ALA A 99 19.53 -10.03 -19.09
C ALA A 99 20.00 -8.58 -19.24
N THR A 100 19.49 -7.58 -18.49
CA THR A 100 19.86 -6.18 -18.74
C THR A 100 19.79 -5.30 -17.49
N ALA A 101 20.57 -5.63 -16.45
CA ALA A 101 20.86 -4.67 -15.38
C ALA A 101 21.97 -3.71 -15.86
N GLN A 102 21.64 -2.74 -16.72
CA GLN A 102 22.45 -1.55 -16.89
C GLN A 102 21.90 -0.47 -15.97
N THR A 103 22.73 -0.12 -15.00
CA THR A 103 22.54 0.89 -13.97
C THR A 103 22.44 2.28 -14.58
N GLU A 104 21.32 2.97 -14.35
CA GLU A 104 21.33 4.43 -14.39
C GLU A 104 20.60 5.01 -13.17
N SER A 105 21.43 5.35 -12.18
CA SER A 105 21.09 6.19 -11.05
C SER A 105 20.79 7.59 -11.56
N VAL A 106 19.52 8.01 -11.54
CA VAL A 106 19.17 9.42 -11.70
C VAL A 106 18.60 9.93 -10.38
N ARG A 107 19.36 10.83 -9.76
CA ARG A 107 19.07 11.52 -8.50
C ARG A 107 17.79 12.34 -8.64
N PHE A 108 16.79 12.08 -7.79
CA PHE A 108 15.64 12.97 -7.63
C PHE A 108 15.93 14.00 -6.52
N THR A 109 16.01 15.28 -6.89
CA THR A 109 16.01 16.39 -5.94
C THR A 109 14.59 16.89 -5.71
N TRP A 110 14.22 17.11 -4.46
CA TRP A 110 12.90 17.50 -3.95
C TRP A 110 12.38 18.89 -4.38
N SER A 111 13.00 19.51 -5.39
CA SER A 111 12.71 20.88 -5.84
C SER A 111 11.56 21.00 -6.83
N ASP A 112 11.18 19.90 -7.51
CA ASP A 112 10.26 19.97 -8.66
C ASP A 112 8.77 19.78 -8.32
N CYS A 113 8.43 19.52 -7.05
CA CYS A 113 7.05 19.24 -6.64
C CYS A 113 6.36 20.44 -5.96
N ARG A 114 6.52 21.65 -6.49
CA ARG A 114 5.77 22.83 -6.04
C ARG A 114 5.38 23.75 -7.20
N ARG A 115 4.22 23.48 -7.81
CA ARG A 115 3.30 24.48 -8.36
C ARG A 115 1.90 23.91 -8.46
#